data_AF-A0A811TG09-F1
#
_entry.id   AF-A0A811TG09-F1
#
_cell.length_a   1.000
_cell.length_b   1.000
_cell.length_c   1.000
_cell.angle_alpha   90.00
_cell.angle_beta   90.00
_cell.angle_gamma   90.00
#
_symmetry.space_group_name_H-M   'P 1'
#
loop_
_entity.id
_entity.type
_entity.pdbx_description
1 polymer ?
#
loop_
_entity_poly.entity_id
_entity_poly.type
_entity_poly.pdbx_seq_one_letter_code
_entity_poly.pdbx_strand_id
1 'polypeptide(L)'
;MSGSAATRQILIYLLNIMKQNEEGVIGDIDTEFLHDFRVSGRRTRSALSQIKDVFPEAELNRFKQDFRALVQYSNKLRDLDVYLHNNEQYLSMLPENLRPGLDSFFMYLRKQRENELRQFVEVLRSDFYRQLITNWEAFLVSDEAQEAAQVNAEEPVITLARAFIRGQYKKIMKDGAKIDNDSPDENLHSLRIRCKKLRYLMEFFASLFPSDEITILTKQLKQFQDNLGEFNDLSIQQNILKEYLDTIVPESDQAILVAAAIGGLITNLNMRQQHVRAEFSDRFLLFSQKKNAKLFKQLFKDDKAVITKEG
;
A
#
# COMPACT_ATOMS: atom_id res chain seq x y z
N MET A 1 -9.62 23.27 -14.20
CA MET A 1 -9.65 22.95 -12.76
C MET A 1 -8.23 23.11 -12.23
N SER A 2 -8.06 23.90 -11.16
CA SER A 2 -6.76 24.10 -10.51
C SER A 2 -6.25 22.81 -9.85
N GLY A 3 -4.94 22.70 -9.66
CA GLY A 3 -4.30 21.58 -8.94
C GLY A 3 -4.89 21.37 -7.54
N SER A 4 -5.16 22.46 -6.83
CA SER A 4 -5.73 22.46 -5.48
C SER A 4 -7.16 21.90 -5.44
N ALA A 5 -8.04 22.35 -6.33
CA ALA A 5 -9.45 21.93 -6.37
C ALA A 5 -9.59 20.44 -6.70
N ALA A 6 -8.87 19.95 -7.71
CA ALA A 6 -8.87 18.54 -8.08
C ALA A 6 -8.36 17.64 -6.95
N THR A 7 -7.25 18.04 -6.33
CA THR A 7 -6.64 17.30 -5.22
C THR A 7 -7.60 17.21 -4.04
N ARG A 8 -8.25 18.32 -3.67
CA ARG A 8 -9.24 18.38 -2.60
C ARG A 8 -10.41 17.45 -2.86
N GLN A 9 -10.97 17.46 -4.08
CA GLN A 9 -12.09 16.57 -4.44
C GLN A 9 -11.75 15.09 -4.23
N ILE A 10 -10.53 14.68 -4.60
CA ILE A 10 -10.11 13.30 -4.41
C ILE A 10 -9.86 12.97 -2.94
N LEU A 11 -9.28 13.90 -2.17
CA LEU A 11 -9.08 13.72 -0.73
C LEU A 11 -10.41 13.63 0.04
N ILE A 12 -11.43 14.38 -0.37
CA ILE A 12 -12.81 14.26 0.13
C ILE A 12 -13.38 12.88 -0.20
N TYR A 13 -13.20 12.41 -1.45
CA TYR A 13 -13.64 11.08 -1.84
C TYR A 13 -13.00 9.96 -0.99
N LEU A 14 -11.68 10.03 -0.76
CA LEU A 14 -10.96 9.06 0.09
C LEU A 14 -11.44 9.11 1.54
N LEU A 15 -11.70 10.31 2.07
CA LEU A 15 -12.26 10.47 3.40
C LEU A 15 -13.65 9.82 3.51
N ASN A 16 -14.51 10.02 2.51
CA ASN A 16 -15.85 9.42 2.49
C ASN A 16 -15.77 7.89 2.49
N ILE A 17 -14.84 7.28 1.74
CA ILE A 17 -14.62 5.82 1.80
C ILE A 17 -14.23 5.41 3.22
N MET A 18 -13.33 6.13 3.89
CA MET A 18 -12.94 5.80 5.27
C MET A 18 -14.15 5.84 6.21
N LYS A 19 -14.95 6.91 6.15
CA LYS A 19 -16.15 7.06 7.00
C LYS A 19 -17.20 5.98 6.73
N GLN A 20 -17.42 5.63 5.47
CA GLN A 20 -18.37 4.57 5.08
C GLN A 20 -17.97 3.19 5.60
N ASN A 21 -16.66 2.94 5.75
CA ASN A 21 -16.15 1.66 6.23
C ASN A 21 -15.99 1.59 7.76
N GLU A 22 -16.07 2.73 8.47
CA GLU A 22 -15.81 2.82 9.91
C GLU A 22 -16.71 1.90 10.74
N GLU A 23 -18.03 1.97 10.53
CA GLU A 23 -18.99 1.13 11.25
C GLU A 23 -18.79 -0.37 10.95
N GLY A 24 -18.41 -0.71 9.72
CA GLY A 24 -18.11 -2.09 9.35
C GLY A 24 -16.85 -2.63 10.03
N VAL A 25 -15.84 -1.79 10.25
CA VAL A 25 -14.66 -2.13 11.07
C VAL A 25 -15.03 -2.28 12.53
N ILE A 26 -15.80 -1.32 13.08
CA ILE A 26 -16.21 -1.34 14.50
C ILE A 26 -17.09 -2.56 14.81
N GLY A 27 -17.97 -2.91 13.89
CA GLY A 27 -18.87 -4.06 13.98
C GLY A 27 -18.24 -5.40 13.60
N ASP A 28 -16.97 -5.42 13.17
CA ASP A 28 -16.27 -6.61 12.66
C ASP A 28 -17.08 -7.41 11.62
N ILE A 29 -17.73 -6.70 10.69
CA ILE A 29 -18.68 -7.31 9.74
C ILE A 29 -17.94 -8.15 8.70
N ASP A 30 -16.88 -7.58 8.11
CA ASP A 30 -16.01 -8.24 7.13
C ASP A 30 -14.63 -7.57 7.14
N THR A 31 -13.58 -8.35 6.84
CA THR A 31 -12.21 -7.85 6.73
C THR A 31 -12.02 -6.84 5.59
N GLU A 32 -12.91 -6.82 4.59
CA GLU A 32 -12.92 -5.85 3.50
C GLU A 32 -13.13 -4.42 3.99
N PHE A 33 -13.95 -4.22 5.04
CA PHE A 33 -14.14 -2.88 5.62
C PHE A 33 -12.82 -2.30 6.14
N LEU A 34 -12.04 -3.12 6.87
CA LEU A 34 -10.72 -2.71 7.35
C LEU A 34 -9.73 -2.51 6.20
N HIS A 35 -9.80 -3.38 5.19
CA HIS A 35 -8.97 -3.26 3.99
C HIS A 35 -9.18 -1.90 3.31
N ASP A 36 -10.43 -1.52 3.03
CA ASP A 36 -10.77 -0.32 2.28
C ASP A 36 -10.54 0.95 3.09
N PHE A 37 -10.86 0.94 4.39
CA PHE A 37 -10.47 1.99 5.32
C PHE A 37 -8.96 2.27 5.26
N ARG A 38 -8.15 1.22 5.35
CA ARG A 38 -6.67 1.32 5.31
C ARG A 38 -6.16 1.74 3.95
N VAL A 39 -6.76 1.27 2.85
CA VAL A 39 -6.40 1.69 1.50
C VAL A 39 -6.57 3.19 1.35
N SER A 40 -7.71 3.74 1.77
CA SER A 40 -7.99 5.16 1.69
C SER A 40 -7.05 5.99 2.55
N GLY A 41 -6.80 5.62 3.81
CA GLY A 41 -5.82 6.31 4.67
C GLY A 41 -4.39 6.30 4.09
N ARG A 42 -3.95 5.18 3.49
CA ARG A 42 -2.65 5.10 2.80
C ARG A 42 -2.59 5.96 1.54
N ARG A 43 -3.67 6.01 0.76
CA ARG A 43 -3.77 6.85 -0.44
C ARG A 43 -3.75 8.33 -0.07
N THR A 44 -4.47 8.75 0.97
CA THR A 44 -4.41 10.10 1.53
C THR A 44 -2.98 10.47 1.90
N ARG A 45 -2.30 9.65 2.72
CA ARG A 45 -0.89 9.89 3.08
C ARG A 45 0.05 9.97 1.88
N SER A 46 -0.18 9.12 0.87
CA SER A 46 0.61 9.14 -0.36
C SER A 46 0.39 10.42 -1.13
N ALA A 47 -0.86 10.85 -1.32
CA ALA A 47 -1.21 12.12 -1.96
C ALA A 47 -0.51 13.29 -1.27
N LEU A 48 -0.63 13.44 0.05
CA LEU A 48 0.01 14.50 0.84
C LEU A 48 1.54 14.53 0.68
N SER A 49 2.18 13.39 0.41
CA SER A 49 3.62 13.32 0.19
C SER A 49 4.08 13.79 -1.20
N GLN A 50 3.17 13.86 -2.15
CA GLN A 50 3.47 14.14 -3.56
C GLN A 50 3.03 15.56 -3.96
N ILE A 51 1.94 16.08 -3.40
CA ILE A 51 1.38 17.42 -3.69
C ILE A 51 2.12 18.56 -2.99
N LYS A 52 3.45 18.48 -2.90
CA LYS A 52 4.25 19.57 -2.34
C LYS A 52 3.92 20.87 -3.07
N ASP A 53 3.88 21.96 -2.33
CA ASP A 53 3.65 23.31 -2.86
C ASP A 53 2.21 23.59 -3.35
N VAL A 54 1.23 22.76 -2.95
CA VAL A 54 -0.22 22.97 -3.20
C VAL A 54 -0.95 23.50 -1.95
N PHE A 55 -0.49 23.12 -0.76
CA PHE A 55 -1.04 23.53 0.54
C PHE A 55 0.09 23.88 1.52
N PRO A 56 -0.18 24.63 2.61
CA PRO A 56 0.83 24.96 3.62
C PRO A 56 1.57 23.72 4.16
N GLU A 57 2.91 23.73 4.10
CA GLU A 57 3.75 22.57 4.40
C GLU A 57 3.60 22.08 5.86
N ALA A 58 3.42 23.01 6.81
CA ALA A 58 3.24 22.67 8.22
C ALA A 58 1.97 21.84 8.46
N GLU A 59 0.85 22.22 7.85
CA GLU A 59 -0.42 21.50 7.99
C GLU A 59 -0.39 20.15 7.27
N LEU A 60 0.17 20.10 6.06
CA LEU A 60 0.37 18.84 5.33
C LEU A 60 1.21 17.85 6.13
N ASN A 61 2.28 18.31 6.77
CA ASN A 61 3.14 17.46 7.58
C ASN A 61 2.42 16.94 8.83
N ARG A 62 1.59 17.76 9.49
CA ARG A 62 0.74 17.32 10.61
C ARG A 62 -0.21 16.20 10.17
N PHE A 63 -1.06 16.44 9.17
CA PHE A 63 -2.02 15.44 8.71
C PHE A 63 -1.34 14.16 8.20
N LYS A 64 -0.20 14.29 7.53
CA LYS A 64 0.59 13.13 7.10
C LYS A 64 1.07 12.28 8.27
N GLN A 65 1.43 12.88 9.40
CA GLN A 65 1.80 12.15 10.62
C GLN A 65 0.58 11.50 11.27
N ASP A 66 -0.55 12.20 11.35
CA ASP A 66 -1.77 11.67 11.95
C ASP A 66 -2.34 10.49 11.15
N PHE A 67 -2.45 10.62 9.82
CA PHE A 67 -2.83 9.49 8.95
C PHE A 67 -1.81 8.35 8.97
N ARG A 68 -0.52 8.65 9.21
CA ARG A 68 0.48 7.60 9.41
C ARG A 68 0.19 6.83 10.70
N ALA A 69 -0.07 7.52 11.81
CA ALA A 69 -0.39 6.90 13.08
C ALA A 69 -1.67 6.06 12.98
N LEU A 70 -2.75 6.62 12.43
CA LEU A 70 -4.03 5.92 12.23
C LEU A 70 -3.88 4.60 11.46
N VAL A 71 -3.16 4.63 10.33
CA VAL A 71 -2.91 3.41 9.54
C VAL A 71 -1.97 2.44 10.28
N GLN A 72 -1.03 2.94 11.08
CA GLN A 72 -0.11 2.09 11.84
C GLN A 72 -0.84 1.30 12.94
N TYR A 73 -1.82 1.90 13.62
CA TYR A 73 -2.62 1.21 14.63
C TYR A 73 -3.40 0.00 14.11
N SER A 74 -3.69 -0.08 12.80
CA SER A 74 -4.39 -1.22 12.20
C SER A 74 -3.47 -2.21 11.47
N ASN A 75 -2.14 -2.06 11.59
CA ASN A 75 -1.22 -2.95 10.84
C ASN A 75 -1.34 -4.40 11.30
N LYS A 76 -1.16 -4.66 12.59
CA LYS A 76 -1.16 -6.03 13.13
C LYS A 76 -2.52 -6.70 12.92
N LEU A 77 -3.62 -5.98 13.16
CA LEU A 77 -4.97 -6.46 12.87
C LEU A 77 -5.12 -6.92 11.41
N ARG A 78 -4.69 -6.08 10.45
CA ARG A 78 -4.79 -6.45 9.03
C ARG A 78 -3.88 -7.61 8.66
N ASP A 79 -2.69 -7.69 9.23
CA ASP A 79 -1.79 -8.82 8.98
C ASP A 79 -2.44 -10.13 9.46
N LEU A 80 -3.08 -10.11 10.63
CA LEU A 80 -3.83 -11.24 11.18
C LEU A 80 -5.03 -11.65 10.32
N ASP A 81 -5.82 -10.69 9.80
CA ASP A 81 -6.90 -10.98 8.85
C ASP A 81 -6.37 -11.73 7.62
N VAL A 82 -5.23 -11.30 7.08
CA VAL A 82 -4.62 -11.93 5.90
C VAL A 82 -4.14 -13.34 6.23
N TYR A 83 -3.50 -13.56 7.37
CA TYR A 83 -3.05 -14.89 7.76
C TYR A 83 -4.21 -15.87 7.97
N LEU A 84 -5.29 -15.40 8.59
CA LEU A 84 -6.49 -16.20 8.83
C LEU A 84 -7.23 -16.52 7.53
N HIS A 85 -7.26 -15.58 6.58
CA HIS A 85 -7.81 -15.81 5.25
C HIS A 85 -7.02 -16.88 4.47
N ASN A 86 -5.70 -16.96 4.68
CA ASN A 86 -4.81 -17.91 3.99
C ASN A 86 -4.78 -19.32 4.62
N ASN A 87 -5.72 -19.67 5.50
CA ASN A 87 -5.74 -20.96 6.22
C ASN A 87 -5.63 -22.17 5.27
N GLU A 88 -6.51 -22.24 4.26
CA GLU A 88 -6.52 -23.35 3.29
C GLU A 88 -5.20 -23.44 2.52
N GLN A 89 -4.60 -22.28 2.19
CA GLN A 89 -3.32 -22.22 1.52
C GLN A 89 -2.22 -22.84 2.40
N TYR A 90 -2.16 -22.51 3.69
CA TYR A 90 -1.18 -23.12 4.60
C TYR A 90 -1.39 -24.64 4.73
N LEU A 91 -2.63 -25.10 4.88
CA LEU A 91 -2.92 -26.54 4.95
C LEU A 91 -2.50 -27.28 3.68
N SER A 92 -2.64 -26.66 2.51
CA SER A 92 -2.25 -27.26 1.22
C SER A 92 -0.73 -27.42 1.04
N MET A 93 0.07 -26.63 1.77
CA MET A 93 1.54 -26.72 1.75
C MET A 93 2.09 -27.86 2.62
N LEU A 94 1.24 -28.52 3.42
CA LEU A 94 1.64 -29.54 4.36
C LEU A 94 1.07 -30.93 4.00
N PRO A 95 1.86 -32.00 4.24
CA PRO A 95 1.36 -33.36 4.32
C PRO A 95 0.21 -33.50 5.32
N GLU A 96 -0.74 -34.39 5.05
CA GLU A 96 -1.96 -34.57 5.86
C GLU A 96 -1.68 -34.83 7.34
N ASN A 97 -0.63 -35.59 7.63
CA ASN A 97 -0.23 -35.93 9.00
C ASN A 97 0.34 -34.74 9.80
N LEU A 98 0.75 -33.65 9.15
CA LEU A 98 1.25 -32.44 9.81
C LEU A 98 0.17 -31.35 9.97
N ARG A 99 -0.93 -31.43 9.23
CA ARG A 99 -2.01 -30.42 9.26
C ARG A 99 -2.60 -30.16 10.64
N PRO A 100 -2.83 -31.18 11.52
CA PRO A 100 -3.34 -30.93 12.87
C PRO A 100 -2.40 -30.08 13.74
N GLY A 101 -1.11 -30.00 13.38
CA GLY A 101 -0.15 -29.13 14.04
C GLY A 101 -0.43 -27.63 13.84
N LEU A 102 -1.30 -27.23 12.91
CA LEU A 102 -1.65 -25.82 12.69
C LEU A 102 -2.84 -25.34 13.53
N ASP A 103 -3.59 -26.23 14.17
CA ASP A 103 -4.81 -25.85 14.91
C ASP A 103 -4.49 -24.86 16.03
N SER A 104 -3.44 -25.13 16.82
CA SER A 104 -2.99 -24.24 17.89
C SER A 104 -2.47 -22.90 17.36
N PHE A 105 -1.86 -22.89 16.17
CA PHE A 105 -1.40 -21.67 15.51
C PHE A 105 -2.58 -20.79 15.10
N PHE A 106 -3.60 -21.33 14.45
CA PHE A 106 -4.78 -20.54 14.08
C PHE A 106 -5.58 -20.09 15.29
N MET A 107 -5.66 -20.91 16.35
CA MET A 107 -6.25 -20.47 17.62
C MET A 107 -5.47 -19.29 18.22
N TYR A 108 -4.14 -19.34 18.19
CA TYR A 108 -3.28 -18.24 18.61
C TYR A 108 -3.55 -16.97 17.77
N LEU A 109 -3.59 -17.08 16.44
CA LEU A 109 -3.87 -15.95 15.56
C LEU A 109 -5.23 -15.31 15.80
N ARG A 110 -6.29 -16.11 15.98
CA ARG A 110 -7.65 -15.61 16.28
C ARG A 110 -7.67 -14.81 17.59
N LYS A 111 -7.03 -15.34 18.64
CA LYS A 111 -6.94 -14.64 19.93
C LYS A 111 -6.19 -13.31 19.83
N GLN A 112 -5.09 -13.28 19.07
CA GLN A 112 -4.37 -12.03 18.80
C GLN A 112 -5.25 -11.05 18.02
N ARG A 113 -5.98 -11.53 17.00
CA ARG A 113 -6.85 -10.69 16.15
C ARG A 113 -7.93 -10.02 16.98
N GLU A 114 -8.60 -10.78 17.85
CA GLU A 114 -9.62 -10.22 18.77
C GLU A 114 -9.05 -9.11 19.65
N ASN A 115 -7.81 -9.27 20.14
CA ASN A 115 -7.16 -8.23 20.95
C ASN A 115 -6.82 -6.98 20.13
N GLU A 116 -6.21 -7.15 18.96
CA GLU A 116 -5.85 -6.05 18.06
C GLU A 116 -7.09 -5.32 17.52
N LEU A 117 -8.19 -6.04 17.29
CA LEU A 117 -9.47 -5.45 16.92
C LEU A 117 -10.00 -4.55 18.03
N ARG A 118 -10.02 -5.04 19.28
CA ARG A 118 -10.45 -4.21 20.43
C ARG A 118 -9.60 -2.94 20.55
N GLN A 119 -8.28 -3.06 20.44
CA GLN A 119 -7.37 -1.91 20.50
C GLN A 119 -7.61 -0.92 19.35
N PHE A 120 -7.82 -1.41 18.12
CA PHE A 120 -8.07 -0.53 17.00
C PHE A 120 -9.45 0.15 17.09
N VAL A 121 -10.47 -0.55 17.59
CA VAL A 121 -11.79 0.04 17.87
C VAL A 121 -11.69 1.15 18.93
N GLU A 122 -10.86 0.97 19.97
CA GLU A 122 -10.59 2.02 20.95
C GLU A 122 -9.93 3.25 20.30
N VAL A 123 -9.00 3.04 19.35
CA VAL A 123 -8.42 4.14 18.56
C VAL A 123 -9.50 4.87 17.75
N LEU A 124 -10.38 4.16 17.07
CA LEU A 124 -11.48 4.77 16.30
C LEU A 124 -12.47 5.54 17.20
N ARG A 125 -12.63 5.14 18.47
CA ARG A 125 -13.49 5.83 19.45
C ARG A 125 -12.77 6.95 20.21
N SER A 126 -11.47 7.12 20.01
CA SER A 126 -10.67 8.08 20.76
C SER A 126 -10.86 9.54 20.29
N ASP A 127 -10.51 10.48 21.16
CA ASP A 127 -10.47 11.90 20.81
C ASP A 127 -9.45 12.19 19.70
N PHE A 128 -8.36 11.42 19.62
CA PHE A 128 -7.38 11.52 18.54
C PHE A 128 -8.04 11.31 17.17
N TYR A 129 -8.81 10.23 17.01
CA TYR A 129 -9.47 9.95 15.74
C TYR A 129 -10.54 10.99 15.41
N ARG A 130 -11.37 11.37 16.40
CA ARG A 130 -12.38 12.41 16.23
C ARG A 130 -11.77 13.73 15.79
N GLN A 131 -10.71 14.19 16.45
CA GLN A 131 -10.02 15.43 16.08
C GLN A 131 -9.37 15.34 14.70
N LEU A 132 -8.75 14.21 14.37
CA LEU A 132 -8.17 14.00 13.04
C LEU A 132 -9.23 14.17 11.95
N ILE A 133 -10.35 13.46 12.04
CA ILE A 133 -11.41 13.52 11.02
C ILE A 133 -12.04 14.92 10.97
N THR A 134 -12.40 15.52 12.10
CA THR A 134 -13.01 16.87 12.14
C THR A 134 -12.07 17.93 11.56
N ASN A 135 -10.80 17.94 11.97
CA ASN A 135 -9.82 18.92 11.48
C ASN A 135 -9.52 18.71 9.99
N TRP A 136 -9.50 17.45 9.56
CA TRP A 136 -9.27 17.11 8.16
C TRP A 136 -10.45 17.53 7.27
N GLU A 137 -11.69 17.33 7.72
CA GLU A 137 -12.89 17.83 7.05
C GLU A 137 -12.88 19.35 6.94
N ALA A 138 -12.61 20.05 8.04
CA ALA A 138 -12.53 21.50 8.06
C ALA A 138 -11.46 22.02 7.08
N PHE A 139 -10.28 21.40 7.07
CA PHE A 139 -9.20 21.75 6.13
C PHE A 139 -9.60 21.52 4.67
N LEU A 140 -10.32 20.43 4.37
CA LEU A 140 -10.78 20.11 3.02
C LEU A 140 -11.95 20.96 2.55
N VAL A 141 -12.64 21.69 3.43
CA VAL A 141 -13.78 22.55 3.07
C VAL A 141 -13.45 24.05 3.20
N SER A 142 -12.39 24.43 3.91
CA SER A 142 -12.06 25.86 4.14
C SER A 142 -11.64 26.62 2.87
N ASP A 143 -12.11 27.87 2.77
CA ASP A 143 -11.77 28.84 1.73
C ASP A 143 -10.36 29.43 1.95
N GLU A 144 -9.86 29.51 3.18
CA GLU A 144 -8.49 29.96 3.50
C GLU A 144 -7.41 29.04 2.88
N ALA A 145 -7.70 27.73 2.80
CA ALA A 145 -6.84 26.79 2.08
C ALA A 145 -7.03 26.84 0.55
N GLN A 146 -8.00 27.61 0.04
CA GLN A 146 -8.10 27.98 -1.38
C GLN A 146 -7.27 29.23 -1.71
N GLU A 147 -7.21 30.21 -0.79
CA GLU A 147 -6.49 31.47 -0.99
C GLU A 147 -4.99 31.40 -0.66
N ALA A 148 -4.56 30.45 0.17
CA ALA A 148 -3.14 30.19 0.49
C ALA A 148 -2.36 29.53 -0.68
N ALA A 149 -2.61 29.99 -1.90
CA ALA A 149 -2.02 29.53 -3.14
C ALA A 149 -0.49 29.65 -3.10
N GLN A 150 0.18 28.53 -2.88
CA GLN A 150 1.62 28.40 -3.13
C GLN A 150 1.88 28.29 -4.64
N VAL A 151 3.14 28.37 -5.06
CA VAL A 151 3.62 28.54 -6.45
C VAL A 151 2.90 27.67 -7.51
N ASN A 152 2.40 26.49 -7.13
CA ASN A 152 1.76 25.52 -8.02
C ASN A 152 0.23 25.42 -7.89
N ALA A 153 -0.42 26.21 -7.04
CA ALA A 153 -1.86 26.10 -6.81
C ALA A 153 -2.68 26.40 -8.08
N GLU A 154 -2.20 27.33 -8.91
CA GLU A 154 -2.80 27.73 -10.19
C GLU A 154 -2.34 26.88 -11.38
N GLU A 155 -1.32 26.03 -11.21
CA GLU A 155 -0.90 25.13 -12.30
C GLU A 155 -2.05 24.17 -12.66
N PRO A 156 -2.26 23.89 -13.96
CA PRO A 156 -3.19 22.86 -14.36
C PRO A 156 -2.84 21.54 -13.67
N VAL A 157 -3.82 20.92 -12.99
CA VAL A 157 -3.64 19.66 -12.25
C VAL A 157 -2.93 18.58 -13.09
N ILE A 158 -3.18 18.57 -14.41
CA ILE A 158 -2.57 17.64 -15.34
C ILE A 158 -1.05 17.84 -15.47
N THR A 159 -0.54 19.07 -15.39
CA THR A 159 0.90 19.37 -15.44
C THR A 159 1.60 18.77 -14.22
N LEU A 160 1.06 19.03 -13.03
CA LEU A 160 1.56 18.48 -11.77
C LEU A 160 1.50 16.94 -11.76
N ALA A 161 0.36 16.37 -12.17
CA ALA A 161 0.18 14.92 -12.25
C ALA A 161 1.26 14.28 -13.13
N ARG A 162 1.50 14.83 -14.32
CA ARG A 162 2.54 14.33 -15.25
C ARG A 162 3.93 14.44 -14.65
N ALA A 163 4.27 15.55 -13.99
CA ALA A 163 5.57 15.74 -13.35
C ALA A 163 5.82 14.72 -12.23
N PHE A 164 4.84 14.52 -11.33
CA PHE A 164 4.96 13.57 -10.21
C PHE A 164 5.06 12.12 -10.70
N ILE A 165 4.18 11.71 -11.62
CA ILE A 165 4.18 10.36 -12.19
C ILE A 165 5.52 10.06 -12.87
N ARG A 166 6.01 10.99 -13.70
CA ARG A 166 7.30 10.85 -14.39
C ARG A 166 8.46 10.75 -13.40
N GLY A 167 8.45 11.57 -12.36
CA GLY A 167 9.46 11.55 -11.30
C GLY A 167 9.55 10.20 -10.60
N GLN A 168 8.41 9.60 -10.24
CA GLN A 168 8.39 8.27 -9.62
C GLN A 168 8.78 7.17 -10.61
N TYR A 169 8.29 7.21 -11.85
CA TYR A 169 8.66 6.24 -12.89
C TYR A 169 10.18 6.23 -13.13
N LYS A 170 10.82 7.39 -13.29
CA LYS A 170 12.28 7.48 -13.46
C LYS A 170 13.05 6.83 -12.29
N LYS A 171 12.59 7.02 -11.05
CA LYS A 171 13.21 6.40 -9.87
C LYS A 171 13.05 4.88 -9.88
N ILE A 172 11.87 4.37 -10.23
CA ILE A 172 11.62 2.93 -10.36
C ILE A 172 12.53 2.31 -11.42
N MET A 173 12.64 2.94 -12.60
CA MET A 173 13.53 2.46 -13.66
C MET A 173 15.01 2.46 -13.23
N LYS A 174 15.44 3.52 -12.54
CA LYS A 174 16.82 3.63 -12.04
C LYS A 174 17.13 2.61 -10.96
N ASP A 175 16.24 2.44 -10.00
CA ASP A 175 16.48 1.56 -8.84
C ASP A 175 16.31 0.09 -9.25
N GLY A 176 15.28 -0.25 -10.05
CA GLY A 176 15.06 -1.61 -10.54
C GLY A 176 16.17 -2.12 -11.45
N ALA A 177 16.77 -1.26 -12.28
CA ALA A 177 17.89 -1.65 -13.14
C ALA A 177 19.19 -1.97 -12.38
N LYS A 178 19.25 -1.68 -11.07
CA LYS A 178 20.39 -2.00 -10.21
C LYS A 178 20.21 -3.27 -9.39
N ILE A 179 19.00 -3.85 -9.41
CA ILE A 179 18.71 -5.05 -8.64
C ILE A 179 19.06 -6.27 -9.48
N ASP A 180 19.97 -7.08 -8.96
CA ASP A 180 20.37 -8.39 -9.47
C ASP A 180 19.97 -9.49 -8.47
N ASN A 181 20.47 -10.71 -8.62
CA ASN A 181 20.13 -11.83 -7.72
C ASN A 181 20.81 -11.71 -6.35
N ASP A 182 21.95 -11.02 -6.25
CA ASP A 182 22.73 -10.88 -5.02
C ASP A 182 22.33 -9.63 -4.21
N SER A 183 21.49 -8.78 -4.78
CA SER A 183 20.99 -7.57 -4.13
C SER A 183 20.18 -7.88 -2.87
N PRO A 184 20.37 -7.11 -1.78
CA PRO A 184 19.61 -7.29 -0.54
C PRO A 184 18.09 -7.11 -0.72
N ASP A 185 17.32 -7.81 0.10
CA ASP A 185 15.85 -7.79 0.11
C ASP A 185 15.29 -6.37 0.34
N GLU A 186 16.02 -5.53 1.08
CA GLU A 186 15.69 -4.13 1.34
C GLU A 186 15.57 -3.31 0.05
N ASN A 187 16.31 -3.69 -1.01
CA ASN A 187 16.22 -3.03 -2.31
C ASN A 187 14.87 -3.33 -2.97
N LEU A 188 14.40 -4.58 -2.92
CA LEU A 188 13.08 -4.97 -3.43
C LEU A 188 11.96 -4.30 -2.62
N HIS A 189 12.11 -4.27 -1.29
CA HIS A 189 11.15 -3.59 -0.42
C HIS A 189 11.04 -2.09 -0.73
N SER A 190 12.18 -1.42 -0.90
CA SER A 190 12.24 -0.01 -1.30
C SER A 190 11.59 0.24 -2.66
N LEU A 191 11.87 -0.63 -3.64
CA LEU A 191 11.29 -0.56 -4.98
C LEU A 191 9.76 -0.78 -4.94
N ARG A 192 9.28 -1.74 -4.15
CA ARG A 192 7.85 -2.00 -3.91
C ARG A 192 7.14 -0.76 -3.39
N ILE A 193 7.72 -0.06 -2.42
CA ILE A 193 7.14 1.19 -1.89
C ILE A 193 7.02 2.24 -3.01
N ARG A 194 8.05 2.39 -3.84
CA ARG A 194 8.01 3.34 -4.98
C ARG A 194 6.95 2.96 -6.00
N CYS A 195 6.86 1.69 -6.35
CA CYS A 195 5.83 1.19 -7.26
C CYS A 195 4.43 1.51 -6.71
N LYS A 196 4.16 1.22 -5.43
CA LYS A 196 2.89 1.57 -4.78
C LYS A 196 2.58 3.06 -4.88
N LYS A 197 3.56 3.94 -4.64
CA LYS A 197 3.40 5.39 -4.80
C LYS A 197 3.04 5.77 -6.23
N LEU A 198 3.74 5.20 -7.22
CA LEU A 198 3.43 5.43 -8.64
C LEU A 198 2.01 4.97 -8.98
N ARG A 199 1.60 3.77 -8.54
CA ARG A 199 0.24 3.26 -8.77
C ARG A 199 -0.81 4.17 -8.16
N TYR A 200 -0.62 4.59 -6.91
CA TYR A 200 -1.55 5.51 -6.28
C TYR A 200 -1.65 6.83 -7.02
N LEU A 201 -0.54 7.39 -7.53
CA LEU A 201 -0.59 8.60 -8.36
C LEU A 201 -1.36 8.39 -9.66
N MET A 202 -1.12 7.28 -10.35
CA MET A 202 -1.80 6.97 -11.61
C MET A 202 -3.29 6.74 -11.41
N GLU A 203 -3.69 6.02 -10.35
CA GLU A 203 -5.09 5.82 -9.98
C GLU A 203 -5.75 7.14 -9.54
N PHE A 204 -5.04 7.94 -8.75
CA PHE A 204 -5.50 9.24 -8.25
C PHE A 204 -5.78 10.22 -9.39
N PHE A 205 -4.90 10.30 -10.37
CA PHE A 205 -5.03 11.21 -11.51
C PHE A 205 -5.62 10.54 -12.77
N ALA A 206 -6.20 9.35 -12.66
CA ALA A 206 -6.60 8.55 -13.82
C ALA A 206 -7.58 9.29 -14.74
N SER A 207 -8.52 10.04 -14.19
CA SER A 207 -9.53 10.80 -14.94
C SER A 207 -8.96 11.96 -15.77
N LEU A 208 -7.70 12.35 -15.54
CA LEU A 208 -7.01 13.39 -16.31
C LEU A 208 -6.37 12.86 -17.60
N PHE A 209 -6.35 11.54 -17.79
CA PHE A 209 -5.71 10.87 -18.90
C PHE A 209 -6.74 10.04 -19.68
N PRO A 210 -6.53 9.79 -20.98
CA PRO A 210 -7.40 8.89 -21.72
C PRO A 210 -7.40 7.50 -21.08
N SER A 211 -8.62 6.97 -20.90
CA SER A 211 -8.92 5.84 -20.01
C SER A 211 -8.18 4.56 -20.41
N ASP A 212 -8.02 4.33 -21.71
CA ASP A 212 -7.45 3.09 -22.23
C ASP A 212 -5.95 3.05 -21.97
N GLU A 213 -5.23 4.14 -22.26
CA GLU A 213 -3.78 4.20 -22.05
C GLU A 213 -3.41 4.15 -20.56
N ILE A 214 -4.12 4.89 -19.70
CA ILE A 214 -3.83 4.88 -18.26
C ILE A 214 -4.14 3.52 -17.63
N THR A 215 -5.20 2.86 -18.09
CA THR A 215 -5.56 1.50 -17.67
C THR A 215 -4.49 0.49 -18.07
N ILE A 216 -3.98 0.57 -19.31
CA ILE A 216 -2.89 -0.29 -19.79
C ILE A 216 -1.66 -0.14 -18.89
N LEU A 217 -1.20 1.09 -18.62
CA LEU A 217 -0.02 1.32 -17.80
C LEU A 217 -0.24 0.87 -16.34
N THR A 218 -1.42 1.11 -15.79
CA THR A 218 -1.78 0.68 -14.44
C THR A 218 -1.77 -0.83 -14.32
N LYS A 219 -2.28 -1.55 -15.33
CA LYS A 219 -2.25 -3.01 -15.41
C LYS A 219 -0.81 -3.53 -15.46
N GLN A 220 0.04 -2.95 -16.30
CA GLN A 220 1.46 -3.34 -16.38
C GLN A 220 2.21 -3.12 -15.06
N LEU A 221 1.96 -1.99 -14.41
CA LEU A 221 2.53 -1.69 -13.10
C LEU A 221 2.02 -2.66 -12.02
N LYS A 222 0.73 -3.03 -12.06
CA LYS A 222 0.15 -4.02 -11.14
C LYS A 222 0.84 -5.38 -11.31
N GLN A 223 0.97 -5.87 -12.54
CA GLN A 223 1.66 -7.14 -12.83
C GLN A 223 3.10 -7.18 -12.29
N PHE A 224 3.83 -6.06 -12.39
CA PHE A 224 5.16 -5.95 -11.78
C PHE A 224 5.10 -5.90 -10.25
N GLN A 225 4.12 -5.17 -9.69
CA GLN A 225 3.90 -5.11 -8.26
C GLN A 225 3.50 -6.45 -7.64
N ASP A 226 2.80 -7.32 -8.36
CA ASP A 226 2.34 -8.60 -7.84
C ASP A 226 3.54 -9.46 -7.42
N ASN A 227 4.63 -9.48 -8.19
CA ASN A 227 5.89 -10.14 -7.83
C ASN A 227 6.53 -9.54 -6.56
N LEU A 228 6.70 -8.22 -6.52
CA LEU A 228 7.26 -7.53 -5.36
C LEU A 228 6.37 -7.67 -4.11
N GLY A 229 5.06 -7.70 -4.32
CA GLY A 229 4.04 -7.91 -3.30
C GLY A 229 4.17 -9.28 -2.69
N GLU A 230 4.11 -10.32 -3.52
CA GLU A 230 4.25 -11.71 -3.11
C GLU A 230 5.57 -11.96 -2.37
N PHE A 231 6.70 -11.46 -2.88
CA PHE A 231 8.01 -11.58 -2.21
C PHE A 231 7.98 -11.04 -0.77
N ASN A 232 7.42 -9.83 -0.61
CA ASN A 232 7.31 -9.17 0.70
C ASN A 232 6.32 -9.90 1.61
N ASP A 233 5.21 -10.38 1.07
CA ASP A 233 4.16 -11.03 1.85
C ASP A 233 4.64 -12.40 2.35
N LEU A 234 5.43 -13.15 1.56
CA LEU A 234 6.11 -14.38 1.99
C LEU A 234 7.13 -14.12 3.11
N SER A 235 7.87 -13.01 3.06
CA SER A 235 8.79 -12.61 4.13
C SER A 235 8.03 -12.37 5.44
N ILE A 236 6.92 -11.63 5.36
CA ILE A 236 6.06 -11.31 6.50
C ILE A 236 5.44 -12.59 7.10
N GLN A 237 4.95 -13.51 6.27
CA GLN A 237 4.40 -14.80 6.70
C GLN A 237 5.46 -15.68 7.40
N GLN A 238 6.69 -15.72 6.90
CA GLN A 238 7.77 -16.45 7.56
C GLN A 238 8.09 -15.86 8.95
N ASN A 239 8.05 -14.54 9.10
CA ASN A 239 8.35 -13.90 10.38
C ASN A 239 7.32 -14.25 11.46
N ILE A 240 6.01 -14.20 11.16
CA ILE A 240 4.98 -14.56 12.15
C ILE A 240 5.05 -16.05 12.55
N LEU A 241 5.43 -16.92 11.61
CA LEU A 241 5.61 -18.34 11.88
C LEU A 241 6.83 -18.58 12.77
N LYS A 242 7.94 -17.86 12.55
CA LYS A 242 9.12 -17.89 13.43
C LYS A 242 8.81 -17.37 14.83
N GLU A 243 8.13 -16.22 14.92
CA GLU A 243 7.66 -15.65 16.19
C GLU A 243 6.82 -16.66 16.97
N TYR A 244 5.92 -17.38 16.30
CA TYR A 244 5.13 -18.43 16.94
C TYR A 244 5.97 -19.65 17.32
N LEU A 245 6.87 -20.10 16.45
CA LEU A 245 7.78 -21.23 16.72
C LEU A 245 8.63 -21.00 17.97
N ASP A 246 9.13 -19.78 18.17
CA ASP A 246 9.93 -19.39 19.33
C ASP A 246 9.13 -19.47 20.66
N THR A 247 7.80 -19.52 20.61
CA THR A 247 6.95 -19.72 21.79
C THR A 247 6.74 -21.19 22.15
N ILE A 248 7.15 -22.13 21.29
CA ILE A 248 6.89 -23.57 21.47
C ILE A 248 8.07 -24.21 22.20
N VAL A 249 7.77 -24.88 23.32
CA VAL A 249 8.71 -25.76 24.01
C VAL A 249 8.37 -27.22 23.62
N PRO A 250 9.25 -27.95 22.93
CA PRO A 250 8.95 -29.27 22.35
C PRO A 250 9.04 -30.40 23.37
N GLU A 251 8.24 -30.33 24.44
CA GLU A 251 8.23 -31.30 25.55
C GLU A 251 7.11 -32.35 25.45
N SER A 252 6.27 -32.27 24.41
CA SER A 252 5.18 -33.23 24.15
C SER A 252 5.09 -33.57 22.67
N ASP A 253 4.50 -34.73 22.36
CA ASP A 253 4.25 -35.15 20.97
C ASP A 253 3.43 -34.09 20.20
N GLN A 254 2.48 -33.45 20.87
CA GLN A 254 1.71 -32.35 20.29
C GLN A 254 2.59 -31.14 19.98
N ALA A 255 3.47 -30.73 20.89
CA ALA A 255 4.38 -29.61 20.66
C ALA A 255 5.37 -29.90 19.52
N ILE A 256 5.86 -31.15 19.43
CA ILE A 256 6.72 -31.61 18.32
C ILE A 256 5.95 -31.54 17.00
N LEU A 257 4.68 -31.98 16.97
CA LEU A 257 3.83 -31.91 15.78
C LEU A 257 3.62 -30.47 15.31
N VAL A 258 3.32 -29.55 16.23
CA VAL A 258 3.16 -28.11 15.91
C VAL A 258 4.49 -27.56 15.36
N ALA A 259 5.62 -27.81 16.01
CA ALA A 259 6.92 -27.36 15.54
C ALA A 259 7.25 -27.90 14.13
N ALA A 260 6.95 -29.18 13.86
CA ALA A 260 7.14 -29.79 12.56
C ALA A 260 6.25 -29.15 11.47
N ALA A 261 4.98 -28.88 11.78
CA ALA A 261 4.06 -28.21 10.87
C ALA A 261 4.52 -26.78 10.52
N ILE A 262 4.89 -26.00 11.54
CA ILE A 262 5.38 -24.63 11.37
C ILE A 262 6.71 -24.59 10.61
N GLY A 263 7.66 -25.47 10.94
CA GLY A 263 8.92 -25.60 10.22
C GLY A 263 8.72 -26.01 8.74
N GLY A 264 7.76 -26.89 8.48
CA GLY A 264 7.34 -27.26 7.12
C GLY A 264 6.79 -26.06 6.34
N LEU A 265 5.95 -25.22 6.95
CA LEU A 265 5.45 -24.00 6.32
C LEU A 265 6.58 -23.01 6.02
N ILE A 266 7.44 -22.73 6.99
CA ILE A 266 8.58 -21.80 6.81
C ILE A 266 9.44 -22.25 5.62
N THR A 267 9.71 -23.55 5.51
CA THR A 267 10.49 -24.12 4.40
C THR A 267 9.80 -23.91 3.06
N ASN A 268 8.51 -24.23 2.94
CA ASN A 268 7.74 -24.04 1.71
C ASN A 268 7.65 -22.56 1.29
N LEU A 269 7.39 -21.67 2.25
CA LEU A 269 7.32 -20.23 2.01
C LEU A 269 8.68 -19.66 1.59
N ASN A 270 9.78 -20.10 2.21
CA ASN A 270 11.12 -19.70 1.80
C ASN A 270 11.44 -20.16 0.38
N MET A 271 11.14 -21.43 0.02
CA MET A 271 11.32 -21.92 -1.35
C MET A 271 10.52 -21.09 -2.37
N ARG A 272 9.26 -20.77 -2.07
CA ARG A 272 8.45 -19.90 -2.91
C ARG A 272 9.04 -18.49 -3.00
N GLN A 273 9.53 -17.94 -1.89
CA GLN A 273 10.12 -16.61 -1.85
C GLN A 273 11.36 -16.53 -2.75
N GLN A 274 12.23 -17.54 -2.72
CA GLN A 274 13.40 -17.63 -3.60
C GLN A 274 12.99 -17.72 -5.08
N HIS A 275 11.93 -18.48 -5.41
CA HIS A 275 11.41 -18.53 -6.77
C HIS A 275 10.88 -17.17 -7.24
N VAL A 276 10.07 -16.50 -6.42
CA VAL A 276 9.54 -15.15 -6.71
C VAL A 276 10.68 -14.14 -6.83
N ARG A 277 11.74 -14.27 -6.03
CA ARG A 277 12.94 -13.44 -6.12
C ARG A 277 13.66 -13.61 -7.45
N ALA A 278 13.81 -14.84 -7.92
CA ALA A 278 14.43 -15.16 -9.20
C ALA A 278 13.62 -14.62 -10.40
N GLU A 279 12.29 -14.59 -10.30
CA GLU A 279 11.41 -14.00 -11.32
C GLU A 279 11.57 -12.48 -11.47
N PHE A 280 12.15 -11.79 -10.47
CA PHE A 280 12.20 -10.32 -10.45
C PHE A 280 12.74 -9.73 -11.74
N SER A 281 13.89 -10.24 -12.23
CA SER A 281 14.56 -9.71 -13.41
C SER A 281 13.68 -9.78 -14.65
N ASP A 282 13.00 -10.91 -14.86
CA ASP A 282 12.09 -11.09 -16.00
C ASP A 282 10.87 -10.16 -15.89
N ARG A 283 10.29 -10.05 -14.68
CA ARG A 283 9.15 -9.15 -14.42
C ARG A 283 9.54 -7.69 -14.64
N PHE A 284 10.73 -7.29 -14.21
CA PHE A 284 11.25 -5.95 -14.42
C PHE A 284 11.55 -5.69 -15.91
N LEU A 285 12.09 -6.67 -16.63
CA LEU A 285 12.31 -6.56 -18.08
C LEU A 285 10.99 -6.38 -18.84
N LEU A 286 9.95 -7.14 -18.49
CA LEU A 286 8.60 -6.96 -19.06
C LEU A 286 8.04 -5.56 -18.78
N PHE A 287 8.19 -5.06 -17.55
CA PHE A 287 7.73 -3.72 -17.18
C PHE A 287 8.52 -2.61 -17.91
N SER A 288 9.84 -2.79 -18.04
CA SER A 288 10.77 -1.80 -18.61
C SER A 288 10.87 -1.80 -20.15
N GLN A 289 10.09 -2.64 -20.83
CA GLN A 289 10.09 -2.73 -22.29
C GLN A 289 9.89 -1.38 -22.98
N LYS A 290 10.49 -1.24 -24.16
CA LYS A 290 10.41 -0.02 -24.99
C LYS A 290 8.97 0.43 -25.24
N LYS A 291 8.02 -0.50 -25.41
CA LYS A 291 6.59 -0.19 -25.58
C LYS A 291 6.02 0.56 -24.37
N ASN A 292 6.23 0.02 -23.17
CA ASN A 292 5.77 0.64 -21.92
C ASN A 292 6.46 1.99 -21.70
N ALA A 293 7.79 2.05 -21.89
CA ALA A 293 8.55 3.29 -21.74
C ALA A 293 8.09 4.39 -22.72
N LYS A 294 7.75 4.02 -23.97
CA LYS A 294 7.21 4.96 -24.97
C LYS A 294 5.84 5.48 -24.54
N LEU A 295 4.96 4.61 -24.05
CA LEU A 295 3.63 5.00 -23.59
C LEU A 295 3.68 5.90 -22.34
N PHE A 296 4.52 5.57 -21.35
CA PHE A 296 4.79 6.45 -20.20
C PHE A 296 5.30 7.82 -20.67
N LYS A 297 6.24 7.87 -21.61
CA LYS A 297 6.77 9.13 -22.14
C LYS A 297 5.71 9.95 -22.89
N GLN A 298 4.82 9.31 -23.63
CA GLN A 298 3.76 9.96 -24.38
C GLN A 298 2.68 10.55 -23.47
N LEU A 299 2.21 9.76 -22.51
CA LEU A 299 1.10 10.13 -21.61
C LEU A 299 1.52 11.18 -20.59
N PHE A 300 2.76 11.12 -20.12
CA PHE A 300 3.30 11.99 -19.08
C PHE A 300 4.40 12.93 -19.58
N LYS A 301 4.35 13.42 -20.83
CA LYS A 301 5.26 14.45 -21.34
C LYS A 301 4.98 15.82 -20.71
N ASP A 302 5.98 16.70 -20.67
CA ASP A 302 5.71 18.09 -20.31
C ASP A 302 4.93 18.76 -21.46
N ASP A 303 3.91 19.53 -21.11
CA ASP A 303 3.38 20.49 -22.06
C ASP A 303 4.42 21.59 -22.17
N LYS A 304 5.20 21.60 -23.27
CA LYS A 304 5.87 22.84 -23.65
C LYS A 304 4.75 23.84 -23.85
N ALA A 305 4.70 24.87 -23.02
CA ALA A 305 3.83 26.01 -23.21
C ALA A 305 3.95 26.46 -24.67
N VAL A 306 2.87 26.28 -25.44
CA VAL A 306 2.69 26.99 -26.70
C VAL A 306 2.42 28.43 -26.30
N ILE A 307 3.49 29.14 -25.93
CA ILE A 307 3.49 30.60 -26.02
C ILE A 307 3.76 30.85 -27.49
N THR A 308 2.70 30.85 -28.28
CA THR A 308 2.66 31.58 -29.54
C THR A 308 3.02 33.02 -29.22
N LYS A 309 4.28 33.37 -29.48
CA LYS A 309 4.64 34.76 -29.78
C LYS A 309 4.01 35.07 -31.13
N GLU A 310 2.77 35.52 -31.11
CA GLU A 310 2.30 36.51 -32.09
C GLU A 310 2.77 37.85 -31.51
N GLY A 311 3.69 38.60 -32.10
CA GLY A 311 3.90 38.81 -33.54
C GLY A 311 3.29 40.14 -33.87
#